data_AF-A0A7U9ETL8-F1
#
_entry.id   AF-A0A7U9ETL8-F1
#
_cell.length_a   1.000
_cell.length_b   1.000
_cell.length_c   1.000
_cell.angle_alpha   90.00
_cell.angle_beta   90.00
_cell.angle_gamma   90.00
#
_symmetry.space_group_name_H-M   'P 1'
#
loop_
_entity.id
_entity.type
_entity.pdbx_description
1 polymer ?
#
loop_
_entity_poly.entity_id
_entity_poly.type
_entity_poly.pdbx_seq_one_letter_code
_entity_poly.pdbx_strand_id
1 'polypeptide(L)'
;MAYQALYRVFRPQRFADMVGQEHVTKTLQSALLQHKISHAYLFSGPRGTGKTSAAKIFAKAVNCEQAPAAEPCNECPACLGITNGTVPDVLEIDAASNNRVDEIRDIREKVKFAPTSARYKVYIIDEVHMLSIGAFNALLKTLEEPPKHVIFILATTEPHKIPTTIISRCQRFDFRRIPLPAIVSRLKYVASAQGVEASDEALSAIARAADGGMRDALSLLDQAISFSDGKLRLDDVLAMTGAASFAALSSFIEAIHRKDTAAVLQQLETMMAQGKDPHRLVEDLILYYRDLLLYKTAPYVEGAIQIAVVDEAFTSLSEMIPVSNLYEAIELLNKSQQEMKWTNHPRLLLEVALVKLCHPSAAAPSLSASELEPLIKRIETLEAELRRLKEQPPVPPSTAAPVKKLSKPMKTGGYKAPVGRIYELLKQATHEDLALVKGCWADVLDTLKRQHKVSHAALLQESEPVAASASAFVLKFKYEIHCKMATDPTSSVKENVEAILFELTNRRFEMVAIPEGEWGKIREEFIRNKDAMVEKSEEDPLIAEAKRLFGEELVEIKE
;
A
#
# COMPACT_ATOMS: atom_id res chain seq x y z
N MET A 1 7.51 13.20 43.01
CA MET A 1 6.43 12.69 42.14
C MET A 1 7.09 11.98 40.96
N ALA A 2 6.57 10.83 40.52
CA ALA A 2 7.13 10.15 39.35
C ALA A 2 6.99 11.05 38.13
N TYR A 3 8.08 11.21 37.37
CA TYR A 3 8.09 11.98 36.12
C TYR A 3 7.04 11.41 35.16
N GLN A 4 6.16 12.28 34.65
CA GLN A 4 5.13 11.91 33.67
C GLN A 4 5.49 12.53 32.32
N ALA A 5 5.54 11.69 31.29
CA ALA A 5 5.85 12.13 29.94
C ALA A 5 4.86 13.20 29.43
N LEU A 6 5.37 14.21 28.71
CA LEU A 6 4.58 15.37 28.28
C LEU A 6 3.35 15.00 27.45
N TYR A 7 3.46 13.98 26.59
CA TYR A 7 2.33 13.55 25.75
C TYR A 7 1.15 12.99 26.56
N ARG A 8 1.37 12.57 27.82
CA ARG A 8 0.30 12.15 28.74
C ARG A 8 -0.28 13.34 29.48
N VAL A 9 0.57 14.21 30.02
CA VAL A 9 0.17 15.39 30.80
C VAL A 9 -0.61 16.38 29.93
N PHE A 10 -0.15 16.64 28.72
CA PHE A 10 -0.75 17.60 27.79
C PHE A 10 -1.76 16.95 26.83
N ARG A 11 -2.25 15.74 27.14
CA ARG A 11 -3.29 15.08 26.36
C ARG A 11 -4.58 15.93 26.40
N PRO A 12 -5.14 16.32 25.24
CA PRO A 12 -6.35 17.14 25.15
C PRO A 12 -7.50 16.60 26.02
N GLN A 13 -8.16 17.49 26.77
CA GLN A 13 -9.28 17.14 27.64
C GLN A 13 -10.63 17.64 27.11
N ARG A 14 -10.62 18.62 26.22
CA ARG A 14 -11.77 19.17 25.50
C ARG A 14 -11.52 19.12 23.99
N PHE A 15 -12.57 19.18 23.17
CA PHE A 15 -12.40 19.26 21.72
C PHE A 15 -11.73 20.57 21.30
N ALA A 16 -11.94 21.65 22.05
CA ALA A 16 -11.22 22.91 21.89
C ALA A 16 -9.68 22.79 22.04
N ASP A 17 -9.19 21.81 22.79
CA ASP A 17 -7.74 21.59 22.98
C ASP A 17 -7.10 20.80 21.83
N MET A 18 -7.91 20.24 20.92
CA MET A 18 -7.45 19.46 19.78
C MET A 18 -6.93 20.38 18.69
N VAL A 19 -5.72 20.12 18.22
CA VAL A 19 -5.02 20.98 17.25
C VAL A 19 -5.18 20.41 15.83
N GLY A 20 -5.63 21.24 14.88
CA GLY A 20 -5.66 20.93 13.44
C GLY A 20 -6.71 19.89 13.03
N GLN A 21 -7.78 19.71 13.81
CA GLN A 21 -8.87 18.77 13.55
C GLN A 21 -10.25 19.44 13.63
N GLU A 22 -10.35 20.71 13.21
CA GLU A 22 -11.53 21.56 13.39
C GLU A 22 -12.78 20.98 12.70
N HIS A 23 -12.60 20.27 11.58
CA HIS A 23 -13.72 19.62 10.88
C HIS A 23 -14.30 18.46 11.70
N VAL A 24 -13.45 17.64 12.32
CA VAL A 24 -13.91 16.52 13.16
C VAL A 24 -14.56 17.02 14.43
N THR A 25 -13.90 17.96 15.13
CA THR A 25 -14.37 18.47 16.42
C THR A 25 -15.72 19.15 16.30
N LYS A 26 -15.90 20.03 15.30
CA LYS A 26 -17.18 20.72 15.06
C LYS A 26 -18.32 19.75 14.77
N THR A 27 -18.08 18.72 13.97
CA THR A 27 -19.12 17.73 13.64
C THR A 27 -19.48 16.88 14.86
N LEU A 28 -18.51 16.46 15.67
CA LEU A 28 -18.78 15.73 16.92
C LEU A 28 -19.54 16.61 17.94
N GLN A 29 -19.11 17.85 18.14
CA GLN A 29 -19.80 18.84 18.99
C GLN A 29 -21.26 19.06 18.54
N SER A 30 -21.48 19.18 17.23
CA SER A 30 -22.82 19.34 16.66
C SER A 30 -23.70 18.11 16.88
N ALA A 31 -23.14 16.91 16.74
CA ALA A 31 -23.86 15.65 16.99
C ALA A 31 -24.29 15.52 18.45
N LEU A 32 -23.44 15.96 19.39
CA LEU A 32 -23.74 15.99 20.83
C LEU A 32 -24.90 16.94 21.15
N LEU A 33 -24.85 18.18 20.65
CA LEU A 33 -25.89 19.18 20.89
C LEU A 33 -27.24 18.79 20.27
N GLN A 34 -27.23 18.14 19.11
CA GLN A 34 -28.45 17.73 18.41
C GLN A 34 -28.99 16.36 18.88
N HIS A 35 -28.33 15.70 19.84
CA HIS A 35 -28.63 14.33 20.26
C HIS A 35 -28.64 13.31 19.10
N LYS A 36 -27.86 13.57 18.04
CA LYS A 36 -27.70 12.69 16.88
C LYS A 36 -26.48 11.79 17.05
N ILE A 37 -26.50 10.99 18.11
CA ILE A 37 -25.40 10.06 18.44
C ILE A 37 -25.60 8.76 17.65
N SER A 38 -24.58 8.36 16.91
CA SER A 38 -24.51 7.07 16.21
C SER A 38 -24.10 5.97 17.18
N HIS A 39 -24.50 4.73 16.88
CA HIS A 39 -24.07 3.54 17.62
C HIS A 39 -22.60 3.17 17.33
N ALA A 40 -22.05 3.61 16.19
CA ALA A 40 -20.69 3.29 15.79
C ALA A 40 -20.00 4.44 15.04
N TYR A 41 -18.73 4.67 15.39
CA TYR A 41 -17.84 5.68 14.85
C TYR A 41 -16.54 5.03 14.39
N LEU A 42 -16.03 5.43 13.23
CA LEU A 42 -14.72 5.01 12.72
C LEU A 42 -13.80 6.22 12.59
N PHE A 43 -12.82 6.33 13.47
CA PHE A 43 -11.79 7.36 13.47
C PHE A 43 -10.57 6.84 12.71
N SER A 44 -10.34 7.41 11.53
CA SER A 44 -9.29 6.98 10.60
C SER A 44 -8.28 8.10 10.42
N GLY A 45 -6.99 7.77 10.37
CA GLY A 45 -5.96 8.76 10.01
C GLY A 45 -4.59 8.44 10.60
N PRO A 46 -3.55 9.19 10.23
CA PRO A 46 -2.17 8.93 10.66
C PRO A 46 -2.01 8.86 12.18
N ARG A 47 -0.93 8.22 12.65
CA ARG A 47 -0.58 8.15 14.07
C ARG A 47 -0.36 9.57 14.62
N GLY A 48 -0.64 9.77 15.91
CA GLY A 48 -0.37 11.05 16.58
C GLY A 48 -1.33 12.20 16.27
N THR A 49 -2.31 12.01 15.38
CA THR A 49 -3.33 13.04 14.99
C THR A 49 -4.45 13.24 16.00
N GLY A 50 -4.49 12.42 17.07
CA GLY A 50 -5.42 12.61 18.19
C GLY A 50 -6.70 11.74 18.16
N LYS A 51 -6.77 10.71 17.32
CA LYS A 51 -7.92 9.76 17.24
C LYS A 51 -8.41 9.27 18.60
N THR A 52 -7.54 8.62 19.38
CA THR A 52 -7.88 8.05 20.70
C THR A 52 -8.20 9.16 21.72
N SER A 53 -7.59 10.34 21.60
CA SER A 53 -7.91 11.49 22.47
C SER A 53 -9.32 12.02 22.17
N ALA A 54 -9.68 12.19 20.89
CA ALA A 54 -11.02 12.57 20.48
C ALA A 54 -12.07 11.53 20.92
N ALA A 55 -11.73 10.24 20.85
CA ALA A 55 -12.61 9.15 21.32
C ALA A 55 -12.90 9.29 22.82
N LYS A 56 -11.88 9.56 23.64
CA LYS A 56 -12.05 9.79 25.07
C LYS A 56 -12.83 11.06 25.37
N ILE A 57 -12.56 12.16 24.66
CA ILE A 57 -13.31 13.41 24.83
C ILE A 57 -14.79 13.18 24.49
N PHE A 58 -15.07 12.47 23.39
CA PHE A 58 -16.43 12.12 23.01
C PHE A 58 -17.12 11.23 24.06
N ALA A 59 -16.43 10.20 24.55
CA ALA A 59 -16.93 9.33 25.63
C ALA A 59 -17.25 10.11 26.91
N LYS A 60 -16.44 11.12 27.26
CA LYS A 60 -16.71 12.04 28.37
C LYS A 60 -17.93 12.91 28.09
N ALA A 61 -18.05 13.47 26.89
CA ALA A 61 -19.13 14.39 26.55
C ALA A 61 -20.51 13.70 26.53
N VAL A 62 -20.61 12.47 25.99
CA VAL A 62 -21.87 11.71 25.97
C VAL A 62 -22.33 11.26 27.36
N ASN A 63 -21.38 11.05 28.28
CA ASN A 63 -21.62 10.60 29.65
C ASN A 63 -21.51 11.71 30.70
N CYS A 64 -21.33 12.95 30.27
CA CYS A 64 -21.26 14.10 31.16
C CYS A 64 -22.62 14.33 31.82
N GLU A 65 -22.63 14.64 33.12
CA GLU A 65 -23.87 14.97 33.84
C GLU A 65 -24.53 16.25 33.32
N GLN A 66 -23.74 17.13 32.71
CA GLN A 66 -24.21 18.36 32.07
C GLN A 66 -24.65 18.15 30.61
N ALA A 67 -24.72 16.91 30.12
CA ALA A 67 -25.16 16.63 28.75
C ALA A 67 -26.66 16.90 28.54
N PRO A 68 -27.09 17.50 27.41
CA PRO A 68 -26.31 17.78 26.19
C PRO A 68 -25.38 18.99 26.31
N ALA A 69 -24.10 18.79 26.01
CA ALA A 69 -23.11 19.84 25.91
C ALA A 69 -22.16 19.54 24.75
N ALA A 70 -21.66 20.59 24.09
CA ALA A 70 -20.64 20.44 23.04
C ALA A 70 -19.30 19.92 23.61
N GLU A 71 -19.03 20.20 24.89
CA GLU A 71 -17.78 19.88 25.57
C GLU A 71 -18.06 19.16 26.90
N PRO A 72 -17.18 18.25 27.35
CA PRO A 72 -17.25 17.71 28.69
C PRO A 72 -16.85 18.77 29.73
N CYS A 73 -17.51 18.78 30.88
CA CYS A 73 -17.19 19.72 31.96
C CYS A 73 -15.78 19.47 32.55
N ASN A 74 -15.34 18.20 32.57
CA ASN A 74 -14.11 17.72 33.21
C ASN A 74 -14.08 17.83 34.75
N GLU A 75 -15.23 18.08 35.37
CA GLU A 75 -15.34 18.26 36.83
C GLU A 75 -16.30 17.25 37.49
N CYS A 76 -17.29 16.73 36.74
CA CYS A 76 -18.25 15.77 37.29
C CYS A 76 -17.62 14.37 37.51
N PRO A 77 -18.17 13.55 38.43
CA PRO A 77 -17.70 12.20 38.71
C PRO A 77 -17.50 11.33 37.46
N ALA A 78 -18.44 11.38 36.51
CA ALA A 78 -18.32 10.66 35.24
C ALA A 78 -17.11 11.12 34.41
N CYS A 79 -16.90 12.44 34.25
CA CYS A 79 -15.78 12.97 33.47
C CYS A 79 -14.42 12.65 34.12
N LEU A 80 -14.32 12.79 35.44
CA LEU A 80 -13.11 12.47 36.20
C LEU A 80 -12.82 10.97 36.16
N GLY A 81 -13.84 10.14 36.35
CA GLY A 81 -13.69 8.69 36.31
C GLY A 81 -13.30 8.15 34.93
N ILE A 82 -13.82 8.72 33.84
CA ILE A 82 -13.39 8.36 32.48
C ILE A 82 -11.95 8.79 32.22
N THR A 83 -11.54 9.97 32.71
CA THR A 83 -10.16 10.46 32.59
C THR A 83 -9.18 9.53 33.30
N ASN A 84 -9.56 9.04 34.48
CA ASN A 84 -8.74 8.14 35.30
C ASN A 84 -8.88 6.66 34.92
N GLY A 85 -9.80 6.30 34.01
CA GLY A 85 -10.04 4.92 33.59
C GLY A 85 -10.74 4.06 34.65
N THR A 86 -11.45 4.66 35.59
CA THR A 86 -12.15 3.94 36.68
C THR A 86 -13.61 3.63 36.37
N VAL A 87 -14.17 4.19 35.29
CA VAL A 87 -15.57 3.99 34.91
C VAL A 87 -15.71 2.68 34.12
N PRO A 88 -16.41 1.66 34.64
CA PRO A 88 -16.54 0.36 33.99
C PRO A 88 -17.39 0.41 32.72
N ASP A 89 -18.15 1.48 32.51
CA ASP A 89 -18.97 1.68 31.32
C ASP A 89 -18.18 2.26 30.13
N VAL A 90 -16.93 2.70 30.33
CA VAL A 90 -16.07 3.18 29.24
C VAL A 90 -14.82 2.30 29.18
N LEU A 91 -14.78 1.40 28.20
CA LEU A 91 -13.67 0.48 28.00
C LEU A 91 -12.79 0.93 26.83
N GLU A 92 -11.51 1.14 27.10
CA GLU A 92 -10.47 1.32 26.08
C GLU A 92 -9.75 -0.02 25.88
N ILE A 93 -9.80 -0.56 24.67
CA ILE A 93 -9.19 -1.82 24.27
C ILE A 93 -8.18 -1.51 23.18
N ASP A 94 -6.93 -1.90 23.41
CA ASP A 94 -5.92 -1.92 22.35
C ASP A 94 -6.02 -3.25 21.59
N ALA A 95 -6.41 -3.20 20.31
CA ALA A 95 -6.56 -4.38 19.48
C ALA A 95 -5.21 -5.04 19.16
N ALA A 96 -4.08 -4.32 19.30
CA ALA A 96 -2.76 -4.92 19.12
C ALA A 96 -2.44 -5.95 20.23
N SER A 97 -2.87 -5.69 21.46
CA SER A 97 -2.72 -6.62 22.58
C SER A 97 -3.90 -7.58 22.75
N ASN A 98 -5.08 -7.20 22.25
CA ASN A 98 -6.33 -7.98 22.40
C ASN A 98 -6.91 -8.40 21.03
N ASN A 99 -6.11 -9.10 20.23
CA ASN A 99 -6.49 -9.46 18.85
C ASN A 99 -7.28 -10.78 18.73
N ARG A 100 -7.50 -11.48 19.85
CA ARG A 100 -8.08 -12.83 19.85
C ARG A 100 -9.60 -12.76 19.75
N VAL A 101 -10.17 -13.77 19.08
CA VAL A 101 -11.63 -13.86 18.87
C VAL A 101 -12.37 -13.95 20.20
N ASP A 102 -11.79 -14.62 21.19
CA ASP A 102 -12.46 -14.86 22.48
C ASP A 102 -12.62 -13.60 23.32
N GLU A 103 -11.62 -12.70 23.32
CA GLU A 103 -11.72 -11.40 24.01
C GLU A 103 -12.84 -10.52 23.43
N ILE A 104 -13.00 -10.54 22.11
CA ILE A 104 -14.08 -9.84 21.42
C ILE A 104 -15.44 -10.51 21.67
N ARG A 105 -15.49 -11.83 21.84
CA ARG A 105 -16.72 -12.54 22.26
C ARG A 105 -17.14 -12.14 23.66
N ASP A 106 -16.20 -12.01 24.59
CA ASP A 106 -16.48 -11.54 25.95
C ASP A 106 -17.06 -10.12 25.94
N ILE A 107 -16.51 -9.25 25.09
CA ILE A 107 -17.05 -7.90 24.88
C ILE A 107 -18.48 -8.00 24.36
N ARG A 108 -18.74 -8.80 23.33
CA ARG A 108 -20.07 -9.00 22.76
C ARG A 108 -21.10 -9.47 23.79
N GLU A 109 -20.71 -10.33 24.72
CA GLU A 109 -21.58 -10.77 25.81
C GLU A 109 -21.86 -9.63 26.80
N LYS A 110 -20.82 -8.89 27.17
CA LYS A 110 -20.91 -7.74 28.09
C LYS A 110 -21.71 -6.56 27.52
N VAL A 111 -21.78 -6.43 26.20
CA VAL A 111 -22.51 -5.36 25.48
C VAL A 111 -24.02 -5.45 25.72
N LYS A 112 -24.55 -6.64 25.98
CA LYS A 112 -26.00 -6.85 26.20
C LYS A 112 -26.52 -6.22 27.49
N PHE A 113 -25.66 -6.03 28.49
CA PHE A 113 -26.04 -5.47 29.77
C PHE A 113 -26.10 -3.94 29.72
N ALA A 114 -27.07 -3.37 30.43
CA ALA A 114 -27.19 -1.92 30.59
C ALA A 114 -25.96 -1.31 31.30
N PRO A 115 -25.69 -0.01 31.11
CA PRO A 115 -24.62 0.68 31.83
C PRO A 115 -24.88 0.70 33.35
N THR A 116 -23.82 0.70 34.15
CA THR A 116 -23.94 0.64 35.62
C THR A 116 -24.03 2.03 36.25
N SER A 117 -23.25 2.97 35.73
CA SER A 117 -22.99 4.30 36.32
C SER A 117 -23.06 5.43 35.30
N ALA A 118 -22.85 5.14 34.01
CA ALA A 118 -22.87 6.13 32.93
C ALA A 118 -24.18 6.07 32.12
N ARG A 119 -24.45 7.08 31.28
CA ARG A 119 -25.62 7.10 30.39
C ARG A 119 -25.47 6.11 29.22
N TYR A 120 -24.26 5.99 28.69
CA TYR A 120 -23.87 5.12 27.59
C TYR A 120 -22.68 4.26 27.96
N LYS A 121 -22.70 3.02 27.47
CA LYS A 121 -21.56 2.11 27.50
C LYS A 121 -20.72 2.33 26.25
N VAL A 122 -19.50 2.84 26.40
CA VAL A 122 -18.64 3.24 25.30
C VAL A 122 -17.46 2.26 25.18
N TYR A 123 -17.30 1.66 24.00
CA TYR A 123 -16.18 0.79 23.66
C TYR A 123 -15.27 1.52 22.69
N ILE A 124 -14.08 1.90 23.15
CA ILE A 124 -13.02 2.49 22.33
C ILE A 124 -12.06 1.36 21.95
N ILE A 125 -12.02 1.00 20.67
CA ILE A 125 -11.11 -0.03 20.15
C ILE A 125 -10.03 0.67 19.34
N ASP A 126 -8.83 0.80 19.91
CA ASP A 126 -7.68 1.41 19.25
C ASP A 126 -6.94 0.38 18.38
N GLU A 127 -6.33 0.87 17.31
CA GLU A 127 -5.70 0.08 16.25
C GLU A 127 -6.54 -1.11 15.76
N VAL A 128 -7.83 -0.88 15.52
CA VAL A 128 -8.81 -1.93 15.17
C VAL A 128 -8.41 -2.79 13.96
N HIS A 129 -7.52 -2.29 13.08
CA HIS A 129 -6.98 -3.05 11.96
C HIS A 129 -6.13 -4.26 12.38
N MET A 130 -5.70 -4.32 13.64
CA MET A 130 -4.96 -5.43 14.22
C MET A 130 -5.86 -6.59 14.66
N LEU A 131 -7.19 -6.43 14.63
CA LEU A 131 -8.11 -7.53 14.93
C LEU A 131 -8.05 -8.63 13.89
N SER A 132 -8.15 -9.88 14.35
CA SER A 132 -8.31 -11.03 13.48
C SER A 132 -9.65 -10.99 12.72
N ILE A 133 -9.72 -11.66 11.57
CA ILE A 133 -10.96 -11.75 10.77
C ILE A 133 -12.11 -12.36 11.60
N GLY A 134 -11.81 -13.37 12.44
CA GLY A 134 -12.79 -13.96 13.35
C GLY A 134 -13.34 -12.96 14.38
N ALA A 135 -12.49 -12.06 14.88
CA ALA A 135 -12.88 -10.99 15.80
C ALA A 135 -13.79 -9.95 15.11
N PHE A 136 -13.47 -9.54 13.87
CA PHE A 136 -14.36 -8.67 13.09
C PHE A 136 -15.74 -9.29 12.89
N ASN A 137 -15.80 -10.58 12.54
CA ASN A 137 -17.07 -11.28 12.36
C ASN A 137 -17.87 -11.39 13.66
N ALA A 138 -17.20 -11.51 14.80
CA ALA A 138 -17.86 -11.49 16.10
C ALA A 138 -18.49 -10.12 16.42
N LEU A 139 -17.86 -9.01 16.00
CA LEU A 139 -18.39 -7.65 16.15
C LEU A 139 -19.54 -7.31 15.19
N LEU A 140 -19.55 -7.90 13.99
CA LEU A 140 -20.56 -7.58 12.94
C LEU A 140 -21.99 -7.68 13.46
N LYS A 141 -22.33 -8.77 14.15
CA LYS A 141 -23.69 -8.98 14.68
C LYS A 141 -24.11 -7.86 15.64
N THR A 142 -23.17 -7.32 16.40
CA THR A 142 -23.43 -6.25 17.38
C THR A 142 -23.46 -4.87 16.74
N LEU A 143 -22.71 -4.67 15.66
CA LEU A 143 -22.78 -3.44 14.86
C LEU A 143 -24.05 -3.38 13.99
N GLU A 144 -24.61 -4.54 13.61
CA GLU A 144 -25.88 -4.64 12.88
C GLU A 144 -27.09 -4.38 13.77
N GLU A 145 -27.10 -4.95 14.97
CA GLU A 145 -28.20 -4.84 15.93
C GLU A 145 -27.69 -4.27 17.27
N PRO A 146 -27.22 -3.00 17.29
CA PRO A 146 -26.63 -2.41 18.48
C PRO A 146 -27.69 -2.10 19.54
N PRO A 147 -27.44 -2.42 20.82
CA PRO A 147 -28.27 -1.92 21.90
C PRO A 147 -28.24 -0.39 21.97
N LYS A 148 -29.37 0.25 22.27
CA LYS A 148 -29.51 1.73 22.26
C LYS A 148 -28.55 2.46 23.22
N HIS A 149 -28.07 1.77 24.25
CA HIS A 149 -27.18 2.31 25.28
C HIS A 149 -25.69 2.12 24.95
N VAL A 150 -25.33 1.58 23.78
CA VAL A 150 -23.96 1.21 23.43
C VAL A 150 -23.42 2.09 22.31
N ILE A 151 -22.17 2.53 22.45
CA ILE A 151 -21.46 3.30 21.44
C ILE A 151 -20.10 2.63 21.20
N PHE A 152 -19.82 2.29 19.94
CA PHE A 152 -18.51 1.84 19.49
C PHE A 152 -17.72 2.99 18.86
N ILE A 153 -16.46 3.13 19.25
CA ILE A 153 -15.51 4.05 18.63
C ILE A 153 -14.29 3.22 18.20
N LEU A 154 -14.18 2.99 16.90
CA LEU A 154 -13.10 2.24 16.29
C LEU A 154 -12.05 3.24 15.80
N ALA A 155 -10.79 3.10 16.23
CA ALA A 155 -9.69 3.94 15.77
C ALA A 155 -8.67 3.12 14.97
N THR A 156 -8.21 3.63 13.82
CA THR A 156 -7.23 2.94 12.98
C THR A 156 -6.31 3.91 12.23
N THR A 157 -5.04 3.54 12.07
CA THR A 157 -4.13 4.17 11.11
C THR A 157 -4.27 3.63 9.68
N GLU A 158 -4.85 2.45 9.51
CA GLU A 158 -4.92 1.73 8.24
C GLU A 158 -6.38 1.38 7.89
N PRO A 159 -7.16 2.34 7.37
CA PRO A 159 -8.58 2.12 7.04
C PRO A 159 -8.79 1.06 5.95
N HIS A 160 -7.80 0.85 5.07
CA HIS A 160 -7.87 -0.10 3.97
C HIS A 160 -7.81 -1.57 4.43
N LYS A 161 -7.31 -1.83 5.65
CA LYS A 161 -7.33 -3.17 6.26
C LYS A 161 -8.68 -3.51 6.92
N ILE A 162 -9.57 -2.54 7.05
CA ILE A 162 -10.88 -2.73 7.67
C ILE A 162 -11.86 -3.26 6.63
N PRO A 163 -12.60 -4.35 6.92
CA PRO A 163 -13.64 -4.84 6.02
C PRO A 163 -14.67 -3.76 5.69
N THR A 164 -15.06 -3.65 4.41
CA THR A 164 -16.06 -2.68 3.93
C THR A 164 -17.41 -2.85 4.63
N THR A 165 -17.73 -4.06 5.10
CA THR A 165 -18.91 -4.39 5.91
C THR A 165 -18.93 -3.66 7.25
N ILE A 166 -17.78 -3.41 7.87
CA ILE A 166 -17.67 -2.63 9.11
C ILE A 166 -17.77 -1.14 8.79
N ILE A 167 -17.04 -0.69 7.76
CA ILE A 167 -17.01 0.72 7.35
C ILE A 167 -18.43 1.23 7.03
N SER A 168 -19.24 0.43 6.33
CA SER A 168 -20.61 0.83 5.95
C SER A 168 -21.57 1.00 7.13
N ARG A 169 -21.24 0.45 8.30
CA ARG A 169 -22.04 0.53 9.53
C ARG A 169 -21.52 1.58 10.51
N CYS A 170 -20.39 2.23 10.20
CA CYS A 170 -19.78 3.23 11.07
C CYS A 170 -19.91 4.63 10.46
N GLN A 171 -20.10 5.64 11.30
CA GLN A 171 -19.88 7.01 10.89
C GLN A 171 -18.38 7.30 10.84
N ARG A 172 -17.84 7.51 9.63
CA ARG A 172 -16.41 7.70 9.40
C ARG A 172 -15.99 9.15 9.62
N PHE A 173 -14.89 9.34 10.34
CA PHE A 173 -14.19 10.60 10.55
C PHE A 173 -12.72 10.45 10.18
N ASP A 174 -12.26 11.24 9.22
CA ASP A 174 -10.87 11.22 8.76
C ASP A 174 -10.06 12.35 9.43
N PHE A 175 -9.11 11.96 10.26
CA PHE A 175 -8.13 12.82 10.91
C PHE A 175 -6.97 13.09 9.95
N ARG A 176 -6.58 14.36 9.84
CA ARG A 176 -5.53 14.80 8.93
C ARG A 176 -4.22 15.02 9.67
N ARG A 177 -3.11 15.08 8.93
CA ARG A 177 -1.83 15.52 9.52
C ARG A 177 -1.96 16.94 10.04
N ILE A 178 -1.41 17.20 11.21
CA ILE A 178 -1.50 18.50 11.85
C ILE A 178 -0.54 19.45 11.12
N PRO A 179 -0.99 20.65 10.69
CA PRO A 179 -0.13 21.61 10.03
C PRO A 179 1.05 22.02 10.92
N LEU A 180 2.23 22.21 10.31
CA LEU A 180 3.47 22.56 11.02
C LEU A 180 3.31 23.81 11.92
N PRO A 181 2.70 24.94 11.47
CA PRO A 181 2.52 26.10 12.34
C PRO A 181 1.69 25.81 13.59
N ALA A 182 0.70 24.91 13.46
CA ALA A 182 -0.16 24.51 14.57
C ALA A 182 0.59 23.63 15.58
N ILE A 183 1.49 22.74 15.10
CA ILE A 183 2.39 21.98 15.97
C ILE A 183 3.34 22.91 16.72
N VAL A 184 4.00 23.83 16.03
CA VAL A 184 4.96 24.78 16.64
C VAL A 184 4.28 25.63 17.72
N SER A 185 3.10 26.18 17.44
CA SER A 185 2.31 26.93 18.43
C SER A 185 2.00 26.10 19.67
N ARG A 186 1.61 24.83 19.49
CA ARG A 186 1.35 23.93 20.61
C ARG A 186 2.62 23.58 21.39
N LEU A 187 3.74 23.33 20.73
CA LEU A 187 5.01 23.05 21.38
C LEU A 187 5.49 24.26 22.19
N LYS A 188 5.32 25.48 21.67
CA LYS A 188 5.65 26.73 22.37
C LYS A 188 4.84 26.90 23.66
N TYR A 189 3.54 26.60 23.61
CA TYR A 189 2.69 26.57 24.80
C TYR A 189 3.19 25.55 25.84
N VAL A 190 3.52 24.33 25.40
CA VAL A 190 3.98 23.27 26.31
C VAL A 190 5.35 23.60 26.91
N ALA A 191 6.31 24.08 26.11
CA ALA A 191 7.63 24.50 26.59
C ALA A 191 7.52 25.62 27.65
N SER A 192 6.67 26.63 27.38
CA SER A 192 6.42 27.72 28.33
C SER A 192 5.80 27.21 29.63
N ALA A 193 4.85 26.26 29.55
CA ALA A 193 4.23 25.66 30.73
C ALA A 193 5.20 24.78 31.55
N GLN A 194 6.27 24.27 30.94
CA GLN A 194 7.36 23.57 31.61
C GLN A 194 8.48 24.52 32.10
N GLY A 195 8.38 25.83 31.83
CA GLY A 195 9.40 26.80 32.20
C GLY A 195 10.68 26.68 31.37
N VAL A 196 10.62 26.10 30.16
CA VAL A 196 11.77 25.93 29.26
C VAL A 196 11.76 27.04 28.21
N GLU A 197 12.89 27.71 28.05
CA GLU A 197 13.11 28.68 26.97
C GLU A 197 13.53 27.92 25.71
N ALA A 198 12.68 27.90 24.69
CA ALA A 198 12.94 27.19 23.43
C ALA A 198 12.99 28.16 22.25
N SER A 199 14.01 28.00 21.38
CA SER A 199 14.10 28.79 20.16
C SER A 199 13.04 28.35 19.13
N ASP A 200 12.51 29.30 18.34
CA ASP A 200 11.48 29.00 17.35
C ASP A 200 12.00 28.03 16.26
N GLU A 201 13.30 28.07 15.96
CA GLU A 201 13.98 27.13 15.04
C GLU A 201 14.02 25.71 15.60
N ALA A 202 14.31 25.56 16.90
CA ALA A 202 14.33 24.26 17.57
C ALA A 202 12.93 23.63 17.60
N LEU A 203 11.91 24.41 17.94
CA LEU A 203 10.51 23.95 17.91
C LEU A 203 10.06 23.58 16.48
N SER A 204 10.50 24.34 15.48
CA SER A 204 10.23 24.04 14.06
C SER A 204 10.90 22.76 13.60
N ALA A 205 12.14 22.50 14.05
CA ALA A 205 12.84 21.25 13.78
C ALA A 205 12.13 20.04 14.40
N ILE A 206 11.66 20.16 15.65
CA ILE A 206 10.84 19.12 16.29
C ILE A 206 9.53 18.90 15.53
N ALA A 207 8.84 19.97 15.14
CA ALA A 207 7.58 19.87 14.41
C ALA A 207 7.73 19.17 13.05
N ARG A 208 8.82 19.42 12.32
CA ARG A 208 9.16 18.71 11.08
C ARG A 208 9.44 17.23 11.34
N ALA A 209 10.28 16.93 12.33
CA ALA A 209 10.63 15.56 12.70
C ALA A 209 9.41 14.73 13.17
N ALA A 210 8.36 15.38 13.65
CA ALA A 210 7.12 14.75 14.09
C ALA A 210 6.13 14.42 12.95
N ASP A 211 6.39 14.88 11.72
CA ASP A 211 5.64 14.52 10.51
C ASP A 211 4.11 14.62 10.61
N GLY A 212 3.62 15.67 11.30
CA GLY A 212 2.18 15.91 11.49
C GLY A 212 1.54 15.19 12.69
N GLY A 213 2.31 14.48 13.52
CA GLY A 213 1.85 13.77 14.72
C GLY A 213 2.16 14.52 16.02
N MET A 214 1.13 14.98 16.76
CA MET A 214 1.33 15.71 18.02
C MET A 214 1.95 14.84 19.13
N ARG A 215 1.62 13.55 19.17
CA ARG A 215 2.20 12.61 20.14
C ARG A 215 3.71 12.50 19.98
N ASP A 216 4.17 12.40 18.74
CA ASP A 216 5.59 12.29 18.41
C ASP A 216 6.29 13.63 18.66
N ALA A 217 5.67 14.76 18.29
CA ALA A 217 6.18 16.09 18.60
C ALA A 217 6.41 16.32 20.10
N LEU A 218 5.43 15.98 20.93
CA LEU A 218 5.55 16.11 22.38
C LEU A 218 6.59 15.15 22.97
N SER A 219 6.74 13.95 22.41
CA SER A 219 7.76 12.98 22.85
C SER A 219 9.17 13.46 22.51
N LEU A 220 9.37 14.01 21.32
CA LEU A 220 10.63 14.62 20.89
C LEU A 220 10.96 15.86 21.73
N LEU A 221 9.98 16.71 22.02
CA LEU A 221 10.16 17.86 22.92
C LEU A 221 10.58 17.41 24.33
N ASP A 222 9.96 16.37 24.86
CA ASP A 222 10.27 15.84 26.20
C ASP A 222 11.72 15.32 26.29
N GLN A 223 12.15 14.59 25.25
CA GLN A 223 13.53 14.15 25.10
C GLN A 223 14.47 15.34 24.99
N ALA A 224 14.16 16.31 24.12
CA ALA A 224 15.02 17.46 23.88
C ALA A 224 15.18 18.34 25.12
N ILE A 225 14.12 18.52 25.91
CA ILE A 225 14.17 19.22 27.20
C ILE A 225 15.12 18.49 28.16
N SER A 226 15.07 17.15 28.19
CA SER A 226 15.93 16.33 29.04
C SER A 226 17.41 16.41 28.66
N PHE A 227 17.72 16.68 27.39
CA PHE A 227 19.09 16.92 26.90
C PHE A 227 19.56 18.37 27.10
N SER A 228 18.63 19.32 27.23
CA SER A 228 18.95 20.75 27.34
C SER A 228 19.14 21.18 28.80
N ASP A 229 20.12 22.05 29.07
CA ASP A 229 20.30 22.72 30.37
C ASP A 229 19.29 23.87 30.57
N GLY A 230 17.99 23.59 30.36
CA GLY A 230 16.89 24.55 30.52
C GLY A 230 16.69 25.55 29.38
N LYS A 231 17.60 25.58 28.39
CA LYS A 231 17.43 26.34 27.15
C LYS A 231 17.54 25.40 25.95
N LEU A 232 16.45 25.24 25.21
CA LEU A 232 16.39 24.36 24.05
C LEU A 232 16.82 25.11 22.78
N ARG A 233 17.96 24.71 22.21
CA ARG A 233 18.51 25.27 20.97
C ARG A 233 18.36 24.29 19.81
N LEU A 234 18.57 24.79 18.59
CA LEU A 234 18.50 23.97 17.37
C LEU A 234 19.52 22.83 17.40
N ASP A 235 20.75 23.11 17.85
CA ASP A 235 21.83 22.11 17.88
C ASP A 235 21.50 20.92 18.80
N ASP A 236 20.81 21.16 19.92
CA ASP A 236 20.36 20.10 20.84
C ASP A 236 19.37 19.16 20.13
N VAL A 237 18.43 19.73 19.39
CA VAL A 237 17.44 18.96 18.61
C VAL A 237 18.13 18.18 17.49
N LEU A 238 19.07 18.79 16.77
CA LEU A 238 19.79 18.13 15.66
C LEU A 238 20.74 17.03 16.15
N ALA A 239 21.36 17.21 17.31
CA ALA A 239 22.16 16.18 17.97
C ALA A 239 21.29 15.00 18.40
N MET A 240 20.15 15.29 19.04
CA MET A 240 19.21 14.26 19.52
C MET A 240 18.53 13.50 18.37
N THR A 241 18.08 14.21 17.33
CA THR A 241 17.42 13.58 16.18
C THR A 241 18.40 12.94 15.20
N GLY A 242 19.70 13.23 15.28
CA GLY A 242 20.64 12.79 14.25
C GLY A 242 20.35 13.36 12.85
N ALA A 243 19.52 14.41 12.75
CA ALA A 243 19.23 15.11 11.50
C ALA A 243 20.36 16.07 11.12
N ALA A 244 20.60 16.28 9.82
CA ALA A 244 21.60 17.23 9.36
C ALA A 244 21.07 18.67 9.47
N SER A 245 21.97 19.65 9.66
CA SER A 245 21.58 21.06 9.59
C SER A 245 21.36 21.49 8.14
N PHE A 246 20.52 22.50 7.91
CA PHE A 246 20.30 23.04 6.57
C PHE A 246 21.59 23.51 5.91
N ALA A 247 22.44 24.24 6.64
CA ALA A 247 23.73 24.69 6.14
C ALA A 247 24.63 23.52 5.72
N ALA A 248 24.60 22.41 6.48
CA ALA A 248 25.35 21.21 6.12
C ALA A 248 24.79 20.56 4.86
N LEU A 249 23.46 20.46 4.70
CA LEU A 249 22.81 19.96 3.49
C LEU A 249 23.12 20.84 2.26
N SER A 250 23.06 22.17 2.40
CA SER A 250 23.39 23.12 1.33
C SER A 250 24.83 22.92 0.84
N SER A 251 25.79 22.91 1.77
CA SER A 251 27.22 22.64 1.48
C SER A 251 27.42 21.28 0.81
N PHE A 252 26.70 20.26 1.27
CA PHE A 252 26.80 18.90 0.75
C PHE A 252 26.31 18.81 -0.70
N ILE A 253 25.15 19.41 -0.98
CA ILE A 253 24.57 19.48 -2.33
C ILE A 253 25.44 20.33 -3.26
N GLU A 254 26.04 21.42 -2.77
CA GLU A 254 26.99 22.23 -3.51
C GLU A 254 28.22 21.41 -3.94
N ALA A 255 28.79 20.62 -3.03
CA ALA A 255 29.92 19.74 -3.31
C ALA A 255 29.57 18.66 -4.33
N ILE A 256 28.36 18.06 -4.23
CA ILE A 256 27.84 17.10 -5.22
C ILE A 256 27.74 17.77 -6.60
N HIS A 257 27.17 18.98 -6.68
CA HIS A 257 27.00 19.69 -7.94
C HIS A 257 28.34 20.07 -8.59
N ARG A 258 29.33 20.47 -7.79
CA ARG A 258 30.71 20.72 -8.24
C ARG A 258 31.48 19.46 -8.65
N LYS A 259 30.88 18.28 -8.47
CA LYS A 259 31.48 16.96 -8.74
C LYS A 259 32.75 16.72 -7.92
N ASP A 260 32.82 17.31 -6.72
CA ASP A 260 33.94 17.11 -5.79
C ASP A 260 33.69 15.88 -4.92
N THR A 261 33.94 14.71 -5.49
CA THR A 261 33.72 13.42 -4.81
C THR A 261 34.51 13.30 -3.51
N ALA A 262 35.71 13.89 -3.43
CA ALA A 262 36.54 13.86 -2.23
C ALA A 262 35.89 14.67 -1.09
N ALA A 263 35.45 15.89 -1.38
CA ALA A 263 34.75 16.73 -0.40
C ALA A 263 33.44 16.08 0.07
N VAL A 264 32.66 15.49 -0.84
CA VAL A 264 31.40 14.80 -0.49
C VAL A 264 31.65 13.63 0.46
N LEU A 265 32.63 12.77 0.18
CA LEU A 265 32.95 11.63 1.05
C LEU A 265 33.51 12.08 2.41
N GLN A 266 34.30 13.15 2.45
CA GLN A 266 34.82 13.71 3.70
C GLN A 266 33.71 14.32 4.57
N GLN A 267 32.76 15.04 3.95
CA GLN A 267 31.59 15.58 4.66
C GLN A 267 30.71 14.45 5.18
N LEU A 268 30.51 13.38 4.40
CA LEU A 268 29.77 12.19 4.83
C LEU A 268 30.44 11.54 6.05
N GLU A 269 31.75 11.31 6.02
CA GLU A 269 32.50 10.76 7.17
C GLU A 269 32.30 11.61 8.42
N THR A 270 32.37 12.94 8.26
CA THR A 270 32.16 13.89 9.37
C THR A 270 30.75 13.76 9.95
N MET A 271 29.72 13.66 9.10
CA MET A 271 28.33 13.46 9.56
C MET A 271 28.15 12.11 10.25
N MET A 272 28.75 11.04 9.72
CA MET A 272 28.70 9.72 10.35
C MET A 272 29.40 9.71 11.72
N ALA A 273 30.56 10.37 11.84
CA ALA A 273 31.29 10.52 13.09
C ALA A 273 30.50 11.33 14.15
N GLN A 274 29.64 12.25 13.71
CA GLN A 274 28.69 13.00 14.56
C GLN A 274 27.44 12.19 14.93
N GLY A 275 27.33 10.92 14.50
CA GLY A 275 26.19 10.06 14.81
C GLY A 275 24.93 10.34 13.97
N LYS A 276 25.06 11.01 12.82
CA LYS A 276 23.93 11.23 11.91
C LYS A 276 23.51 9.91 11.26
N ASP A 277 22.20 9.70 11.12
CA ASP A 277 21.65 8.47 10.58
C ASP A 277 21.66 8.48 9.02
N PRO A 278 22.19 7.44 8.34
CA PRO A 278 22.22 7.40 6.88
C PRO A 278 20.85 7.43 6.21
N HIS A 279 19.83 6.80 6.80
CA HIS A 279 18.48 6.80 6.22
C HIS A 279 17.86 8.19 6.29
N ARG A 280 18.03 8.88 7.43
CA ARG A 280 17.60 10.27 7.60
C ARG A 280 18.34 11.21 6.65
N LEU A 281 19.65 11.04 6.49
CA LEU A 281 20.41 11.88 5.57
C LEU A 281 19.91 11.75 4.12
N VAL A 282 19.60 10.53 3.65
CA VAL A 282 19.01 10.33 2.32
C VAL A 282 17.63 10.97 2.21
N GLU A 283 16.78 10.81 3.23
CA GLU A 283 15.45 11.42 3.27
C GLU A 283 15.54 12.96 3.22
N ASP A 284 16.42 13.55 4.03
CA ASP A 284 16.69 14.99 4.05
C ASP A 284 17.17 15.50 2.68
N LEU A 285 18.06 14.76 2.00
CA LEU A 285 18.54 15.11 0.66
C LEU A 285 17.42 15.05 -0.38
N ILE A 286 16.58 14.00 -0.37
CA ILE A 286 15.44 13.87 -1.29
C ILE A 286 14.49 15.06 -1.13
N LEU A 287 14.17 15.42 0.12
CA LEU A 287 13.25 16.51 0.42
C LEU A 287 13.85 17.87 0.07
N TYR A 288 15.15 18.07 0.28
CA TYR A 288 15.85 19.29 -0.12
C TYR A 288 15.89 19.45 -1.65
N TYR A 289 16.22 18.39 -2.41
CA TYR A 289 16.17 18.42 -3.87
C TYR A 289 14.75 18.66 -4.40
N ARG A 290 13.72 18.09 -3.75
CA ARG A 290 12.31 18.37 -4.06
C ARG A 290 11.97 19.84 -3.83
N ASP A 291 12.42 20.42 -2.73
CA ASP A 291 12.17 21.84 -2.43
C ASP A 291 12.84 22.75 -3.46
N LEU A 292 14.09 22.45 -3.88
CA LEU A 292 14.77 23.16 -4.98
C LEU A 292 13.98 23.06 -6.31
N LEU A 293 13.46 21.88 -6.62
CA LEU A 293 12.68 21.62 -7.83
C LEU A 293 11.38 22.43 -7.83
N LEU A 294 10.65 22.41 -6.71
CA LEU A 294 9.39 23.13 -6.56
C LEU A 294 9.61 24.64 -6.56
N TYR A 295 10.68 25.12 -5.92
CA TYR A 295 11.03 26.54 -5.96
C TYR A 295 11.28 27.05 -7.38
N LYS A 296 12.00 26.26 -8.20
CA LYS A 296 12.25 26.61 -9.62
C LYS A 296 10.99 26.55 -10.49
N THR A 297 10.13 25.55 -10.28
CA THR A 297 9.02 25.25 -11.20
C THR A 297 7.72 25.96 -10.83
N ALA A 298 7.51 26.24 -9.54
CA ALA A 298 6.27 26.78 -9.01
C ALA A 298 6.52 27.68 -7.77
N PRO A 299 7.23 28.81 -7.90
CA PRO A 299 7.64 29.66 -6.77
C PRO A 299 6.47 30.30 -5.99
N TYR A 300 5.28 30.41 -6.62
CA TYR A 300 4.09 31.04 -6.02
C TYR A 300 3.15 30.05 -5.31
N VAL A 301 3.51 28.76 -5.22
CA VAL A 301 2.67 27.77 -4.52
C VAL A 301 2.94 27.86 -3.02
N GLU A 302 1.96 28.36 -2.29
CA GLU A 302 1.99 28.46 -0.83
C GLU A 302 2.19 27.07 -0.20
N GLY A 303 3.21 26.93 0.66
CA GLY A 303 3.57 25.64 1.29
C GLY A 303 4.25 24.62 0.36
N ALA A 304 4.75 25.03 -0.81
CA ALA A 304 5.51 24.13 -1.70
C ALA A 304 6.81 23.61 -1.07
N ILE A 305 7.50 24.49 -0.35
CA ILE A 305 8.73 24.20 0.37
C ILE A 305 8.37 23.58 1.71
N GLN A 306 8.85 22.37 1.96
CA GLN A 306 8.51 21.61 3.16
C GLN A 306 9.58 21.70 4.24
N ILE A 307 10.84 21.68 3.85
CA ILE A 307 11.96 21.50 4.78
C ILE A 307 12.91 22.68 4.69
N ALA A 308 13.33 23.09 3.49
CA ALA A 308 14.35 24.12 3.31
C ALA A 308 13.95 25.50 3.85
N VAL A 309 14.92 26.20 4.44
CA VAL A 309 14.84 27.64 4.67
C VAL A 309 15.31 28.32 3.39
N VAL A 310 14.51 29.25 2.85
CA VAL A 310 14.90 30.03 1.67
C VAL A 310 15.90 31.10 2.11
N ASP A 311 17.15 30.70 2.23
CA ASP A 311 18.29 31.58 2.47
C ASP A 311 19.09 31.81 1.17
N GLU A 312 20.12 32.65 1.25
CA GLU A 312 20.97 32.98 0.10
C GLU A 312 21.65 31.72 -0.50
N ALA A 313 22.02 30.75 0.35
CA ALA A 313 22.60 29.49 -0.10
C ALA A 313 21.59 28.64 -0.89
N PHE A 314 20.34 28.54 -0.41
CA PHE A 314 19.25 27.85 -1.12
C PHE A 314 18.95 28.53 -2.46
N THR A 315 18.85 29.86 -2.49
CA THR A 315 18.61 30.60 -3.73
C THR A 315 19.75 30.37 -4.74
N SER A 316 21.01 30.46 -4.30
CA SER A 316 22.19 30.18 -5.14
C SER A 316 22.17 28.76 -5.73
N LEU A 317 21.90 27.74 -4.91
CA LEU A 317 21.77 26.35 -5.38
C LEU A 317 20.63 26.19 -6.39
N SER A 318 19.52 26.88 -6.16
CA SER A 318 18.37 26.89 -7.06
C SER A 318 18.65 27.62 -8.38
N GLU A 319 19.72 28.39 -8.50
CA GLU A 319 20.13 28.97 -9.78
C GLU A 319 21.16 28.08 -10.49
N MET A 320 22.11 27.53 -9.73
CA MET A 320 23.21 26.71 -10.26
C MET A 320 22.77 25.35 -10.82
N ILE A 321 21.86 24.63 -10.14
CA ILE A 321 21.57 23.23 -10.47
C ILE A 321 20.47 23.13 -11.55
N PRO A 322 20.69 22.51 -12.71
CA PRO A 322 19.64 22.33 -13.72
C PRO A 322 18.47 21.44 -13.24
N VAL A 323 17.26 21.68 -13.76
CA VAL A 323 16.06 20.90 -13.41
C VAL A 323 16.23 19.41 -13.72
N SER A 324 16.91 19.05 -14.82
CA SER A 324 17.23 17.65 -15.16
C SER A 324 18.00 16.94 -14.05
N ASN A 325 19.00 17.61 -13.49
CA ASN A 325 19.86 17.05 -12.45
C ASN A 325 19.08 16.88 -11.13
N LEU A 326 18.09 17.74 -10.85
CA LEU A 326 17.21 17.56 -9.69
C LEU A 326 16.37 16.30 -9.82
N TYR A 327 15.81 16.02 -11.00
CA TYR A 327 15.06 14.77 -11.25
C TYR A 327 15.95 13.54 -11.11
N GLU A 328 17.13 13.54 -11.73
CA GLU A 328 18.10 12.44 -11.64
C GLU A 328 18.53 12.18 -10.18
N ALA A 329 18.78 13.25 -9.42
CA ALA A 329 19.15 13.14 -8.02
C ALA A 329 18.04 12.51 -7.17
N ILE A 330 16.81 12.97 -7.34
CA ILE A 330 15.64 12.44 -6.63
C ILE A 330 15.41 10.97 -6.99
N GLU A 331 15.53 10.59 -8.26
CA GLU A 331 15.33 9.20 -8.70
C GLU A 331 16.40 8.26 -8.10
N LEU A 332 17.67 8.65 -8.20
CA LEU A 332 18.78 7.86 -7.68
C LEU A 332 18.70 7.72 -6.16
N LEU A 333 18.45 8.81 -5.43
CA LEU A 333 18.33 8.77 -3.98
C LEU A 333 17.12 7.94 -3.52
N ASN A 334 15.97 8.03 -4.19
CA ASN A 334 14.82 7.19 -3.88
C ASN A 334 15.11 5.70 -4.08
N LYS A 335 15.80 5.36 -5.18
CA LYS A 335 16.23 3.97 -5.42
C LYS A 335 17.15 3.49 -4.31
N SER A 336 18.16 4.28 -3.96
CA SER A 336 19.07 3.96 -2.86
C SER A 336 18.35 3.85 -1.51
N GLN A 337 17.37 4.72 -1.22
CA GLN A 337 16.56 4.65 0.00
C GLN A 337 15.77 3.34 0.09
N GLN A 338 15.24 2.84 -1.02
CA GLN A 338 14.53 1.56 -1.07
C GLN A 338 15.48 0.37 -0.86
N GLU A 339 16.65 0.38 -1.51
CA GLU A 339 17.68 -0.65 -1.34
C GLU A 339 18.23 -0.68 0.10
N MET A 340 18.33 0.49 0.74
CA MET A 340 18.76 0.61 2.14
C MET A 340 17.85 -0.14 3.12
N LYS A 341 16.57 -0.34 2.82
CA LYS A 341 15.65 -1.09 3.71
C LYS A 341 15.99 -2.57 3.84
N TRP A 342 16.79 -3.12 2.92
CA TRP A 342 17.06 -4.56 2.82
C TRP A 342 18.53 -4.92 3.02
N THR A 343 19.38 -3.94 3.39
CA THR A 343 20.82 -4.14 3.61
C THR A 343 21.20 -3.98 5.07
N ASN A 344 22.29 -4.62 5.47
CA ASN A 344 22.94 -4.38 6.77
C ASN A 344 24.00 -3.26 6.70
N HIS A 345 24.27 -2.72 5.51
CA HIS A 345 25.29 -1.70 5.27
C HIS A 345 24.70 -0.48 4.53
N PRO A 346 23.78 0.29 5.16
CA PRO A 346 23.14 1.45 4.52
C PRO A 346 24.15 2.55 4.17
N ARG A 347 25.19 2.72 4.97
CA ARG A 347 26.29 3.66 4.71
C ARG A 347 26.98 3.41 3.36
N LEU A 348 27.27 2.15 3.02
CA LEU A 348 27.92 1.80 1.75
C LEU A 348 27.03 2.16 0.56
N LEU A 349 25.71 1.90 0.65
CA LEU A 349 24.78 2.28 -0.40
C LEU A 349 24.70 3.80 -0.59
N LEU A 350 24.80 4.55 0.51
CA LEU A 350 24.84 6.01 0.47
C LEU A 350 26.10 6.51 -0.22
N GLU A 351 27.27 5.98 0.15
CA GLU A 351 28.56 6.31 -0.50
C GLU A 351 28.48 6.06 -2.01
N VAL A 352 27.99 4.89 -2.43
CA VAL A 352 27.84 4.55 -3.85
C VAL A 352 26.86 5.49 -4.56
N ALA A 353 25.74 5.85 -3.92
CA ALA A 353 24.77 6.79 -4.48
C ALA A 353 25.39 8.17 -4.69
N LEU A 354 26.14 8.67 -3.71
CA LEU A 354 26.78 9.98 -3.77
C LEU A 354 27.88 10.05 -4.83
N VAL A 355 28.67 8.99 -4.97
CA VAL A 355 29.67 8.88 -6.05
C VAL A 355 28.97 8.90 -7.42
N LYS A 356 27.84 8.20 -7.57
CA LYS A 356 27.03 8.23 -8.80
C LYS A 356 26.41 9.61 -9.06
N LEU A 357 26.06 10.38 -8.03
CA LEU A 357 25.57 11.76 -8.20
C LEU A 357 26.68 12.71 -8.67
N CYS A 358 27.93 12.51 -8.20
CA CYS A 358 29.08 13.30 -8.65
C CYS A 358 29.51 12.93 -10.09
N HIS A 359 29.34 11.65 -10.43
CA HIS A 359 29.63 11.10 -11.75
C HIS A 359 28.38 10.45 -12.32
N PRO A 360 27.37 11.24 -12.76
CA PRO A 360 26.22 10.67 -13.43
C PRO A 360 26.78 9.90 -14.63
N SER A 361 26.49 8.60 -14.66
CA SER A 361 26.83 7.76 -15.80
C SER A 361 26.35 8.52 -17.02
N ALA A 362 27.27 8.87 -17.92
CA ALA A 362 26.88 9.28 -19.25
C ALA A 362 25.81 8.28 -19.68
N ALA A 363 24.65 8.79 -20.07
CA ALA A 363 23.61 7.98 -20.67
C ALA A 363 24.28 6.99 -21.63
N ALA A 364 23.77 5.74 -21.66
CA ALA A 364 24.15 4.74 -22.65
C ALA A 364 24.48 5.43 -23.98
N PRO A 365 25.62 5.13 -24.62
CA PRO A 365 26.22 5.99 -25.63
C PRO A 365 25.14 6.47 -26.57
N SER A 366 24.79 7.75 -26.46
CA SER A 366 24.01 8.41 -27.49
C SER A 366 24.85 8.20 -28.74
N LEU A 367 24.34 7.37 -29.66
CA LEU A 367 24.96 7.11 -30.96
C LEU A 367 25.53 8.44 -31.44
N SER A 368 26.85 8.47 -31.61
CA SER A 368 27.54 9.70 -31.97
C SER A 368 26.90 10.26 -33.25
N ALA A 369 26.91 11.58 -33.47
CA ALA A 369 26.40 12.15 -34.72
C ALA A 369 27.03 11.48 -35.96
N SER A 370 28.27 10.99 -35.81
CA SER A 370 29.02 10.16 -36.76
C SER A 370 28.37 8.81 -37.10
N GLU A 371 27.57 8.22 -36.22
CA GLU A 371 26.87 6.94 -36.43
C GLU A 371 25.42 7.16 -36.89
N LEU A 372 24.83 8.32 -36.58
CA LEU A 372 23.50 8.70 -37.09
C LEU A 372 23.51 9.05 -38.58
N GLU A 373 24.54 9.74 -39.07
CA GLU A 373 24.67 10.11 -40.49
C GLU A 373 24.62 8.93 -41.47
N PRO A 374 25.34 7.80 -41.26
CA PRO A 374 25.25 6.65 -42.15
C PRO A 374 23.89 5.95 -42.04
N LEU A 375 23.24 5.96 -40.86
CA LEU A 375 21.91 5.37 -40.66
C LEU A 375 20.81 6.20 -41.34
N ILE A 376 20.89 7.53 -41.27
CA ILE A 376 19.97 8.44 -41.98
C ILE A 376 20.13 8.28 -43.48
N LYS A 377 21.37 8.26 -44.00
CA LYS A 377 21.62 7.97 -45.42
C LYS A 377 21.08 6.60 -45.83
N ARG A 378 21.18 5.59 -44.96
CA ARG A 378 20.64 4.25 -45.24
C ARG A 378 19.12 4.28 -45.34
N ILE A 379 18.46 5.01 -44.45
CA ILE A 379 17.00 5.20 -44.47
C ILE A 379 16.58 5.94 -45.75
N GLU A 380 17.28 7.01 -46.14
CA GLU A 380 17.01 7.74 -47.40
C GLU A 380 17.18 6.85 -48.64
N THR A 381 18.21 6.01 -48.69
CA THR A 381 18.37 5.03 -49.79
C THR A 381 17.27 3.98 -49.81
N LEU A 382 16.82 3.50 -48.66
CA LEU A 382 15.73 2.52 -48.56
C LEU A 382 14.38 3.15 -48.93
N GLU A 383 14.15 4.41 -48.59
CA GLU A 383 12.97 5.17 -49.00
C GLU A 383 12.95 5.41 -50.52
N ALA A 384 14.12 5.67 -51.13
CA ALA A 384 14.27 5.80 -52.57
C ALA A 384 14.02 4.46 -53.29
N GLU A 385 14.52 3.33 -52.76
CA GLU A 385 14.22 2.00 -53.28
C GLU A 385 12.73 1.65 -53.15
N LEU A 386 12.10 1.99 -52.02
CA LEU A 386 10.67 1.80 -51.79
C LEU A 386 9.80 2.63 -52.75
N ARG A 387 10.21 3.85 -53.09
CA ARG A 387 9.54 4.66 -54.12
C ARG A 387 9.68 4.04 -55.50
N ARG A 388 10.87 3.56 -55.85
CA ARG A 388 11.14 2.90 -57.13
C ARG A 388 10.37 1.58 -57.28
N LEU A 389 10.17 0.84 -56.19
CA LEU A 389 9.33 -0.36 -56.16
C LEU A 389 7.83 -0.05 -56.24
N LYS A 390 7.39 1.11 -55.76
CA LYS A 390 5.99 1.57 -55.88
C LYS A 390 5.64 2.13 -57.26
N GLU A 391 6.62 2.54 -58.06
CA GLU A 391 6.43 3.07 -59.42
C GLU A 391 6.40 1.97 -60.51
N GLN A 392 6.63 0.71 -60.16
CA GLN A 392 6.36 -0.41 -61.07
C GLN A 392 4.85 -0.73 -61.08
N PRO A 393 4.22 -0.86 -62.26
CA PRO A 393 2.79 -1.13 -62.34
C PRO A 393 2.48 -2.53 -61.77
N PRO A 394 1.45 -2.67 -60.91
CA PRO A 394 1.11 -3.95 -60.31
C PRO A 394 0.47 -4.88 -61.35
N VAL A 395 0.97 -6.12 -61.42
CA VAL A 395 0.24 -7.25 -62.02
C VAL A 395 -1.01 -7.48 -61.16
N PRO A 396 -2.22 -7.60 -61.73
CA PRO A 396 -3.44 -7.60 -60.95
C PRO A 396 -3.63 -8.92 -60.20
N PRO A 397 -3.84 -8.91 -58.87
CA PRO A 397 -4.49 -10.00 -58.18
C PRO A 397 -6.00 -9.78 -58.15
N SER A 398 -6.67 -10.92 -58.32
CA SER A 398 -8.11 -11.14 -58.29
C SER A 398 -8.79 -10.71 -56.99
N THR A 399 -10.07 -10.42 -57.14
CA THR A 399 -11.08 -9.99 -56.17
C THR A 399 -11.08 -10.73 -54.82
N ALA A 400 -11.02 -9.98 -53.72
CA ALA A 400 -11.71 -10.29 -52.46
C ALA A 400 -11.97 -9.01 -51.63
N ALA A 401 -13.11 -9.02 -50.95
CA ALA A 401 -13.89 -7.91 -50.40
C ALA A 401 -13.23 -7.05 -49.27
N PRO A 402 -13.74 -5.83 -49.00
CA PRO A 402 -13.11 -4.88 -48.10
C PRO A 402 -13.37 -5.20 -46.61
N VAL A 403 -12.30 -5.43 -45.85
CA VAL A 403 -12.36 -5.45 -44.39
C VAL A 403 -12.18 -4.02 -43.85
N LYS A 404 -13.28 -3.38 -43.45
CA LYS A 404 -13.30 -2.15 -42.64
C LYS A 404 -12.50 -2.35 -41.36
N LYS A 405 -11.36 -1.67 -41.20
CA LYS A 405 -10.74 -1.45 -39.89
C LYS A 405 -11.51 -0.37 -39.14
N LEU A 406 -12.46 -0.83 -38.31
CA LEU A 406 -12.99 -0.05 -37.19
C LEU A 406 -11.93 0.00 -36.10
N SER A 407 -11.38 1.18 -35.84
CA SER A 407 -10.74 1.51 -34.58
C SER A 407 -11.76 1.34 -33.45
N LYS A 408 -11.49 0.41 -32.53
CA LYS A 408 -12.26 0.30 -31.29
C LYS A 408 -11.48 0.95 -30.15
N PRO A 409 -12.15 1.75 -29.30
CA PRO A 409 -11.61 2.14 -28.02
C PRO A 409 -11.51 0.91 -27.11
N MET A 410 -10.49 0.95 -26.26
CA MET A 410 -10.14 -0.07 -25.27
C MET A 410 -11.34 -0.33 -24.34
N LYS A 411 -12.00 -1.48 -24.52
CA LYS A 411 -12.94 -2.04 -23.55
C LYS A 411 -12.17 -2.95 -22.61
N THR A 412 -12.44 -2.83 -21.31
CA THR A 412 -12.12 -3.82 -20.28
C THR A 412 -12.83 -5.13 -20.63
N GLY A 413 -12.17 -6.00 -21.37
CA GLY A 413 -12.62 -7.37 -21.67
C GLY A 413 -11.92 -8.36 -20.77
N GLY A 414 -12.70 -9.20 -20.09
CA GLY A 414 -12.21 -10.35 -19.32
C GLY A 414 -11.38 -11.32 -20.17
N TYR A 415 -10.54 -12.10 -19.51
CA TYR A 415 -9.70 -13.11 -20.17
C TYR A 415 -10.59 -14.24 -20.70
N LYS A 416 -10.46 -14.62 -21.97
CA LYS A 416 -11.16 -15.78 -22.53
C LYS A 416 -10.19 -16.96 -22.61
N ALA A 417 -10.44 -18.03 -21.85
CA ALA A 417 -9.60 -19.23 -21.92
C ALA A 417 -9.74 -19.93 -23.28
N PRO A 418 -8.68 -20.56 -23.80
CA PRO A 418 -8.71 -21.32 -25.05
C PRO A 418 -9.37 -22.69 -24.86
N VAL A 419 -10.70 -22.69 -24.68
CA VAL A 419 -11.52 -23.86 -24.33
C VAL A 419 -11.29 -25.05 -25.29
N GLY A 420 -11.23 -24.82 -26.61
CA GLY A 420 -11.02 -25.89 -27.59
C GLY A 420 -9.69 -26.67 -27.40
N ARG A 421 -8.61 -25.96 -27.05
CA ARG A 421 -7.29 -26.58 -26.80
C ARG A 421 -7.28 -27.37 -25.50
N ILE A 422 -8.01 -26.90 -24.48
CA ILE A 422 -8.18 -27.59 -23.21
C ILE A 422 -8.94 -28.90 -23.40
N TYR A 423 -9.99 -28.91 -24.24
CA TYR A 423 -10.73 -30.12 -24.60
C TYR A 423 -9.87 -31.15 -25.34
N GLU A 424 -9.00 -30.73 -26.26
CA GLU A 424 -8.05 -31.62 -26.94
C GLU A 424 -7.05 -32.25 -25.96
N LEU A 425 -6.52 -31.44 -25.05
CA LEU A 425 -5.57 -31.88 -24.02
C LEU A 425 -6.24 -32.88 -23.07
N LEU A 426 -7.47 -32.62 -22.62
CA LEU A 426 -8.22 -33.51 -21.73
C LEU A 426 -8.50 -34.89 -22.35
N LYS A 427 -8.62 -35.01 -23.68
CA LYS A 427 -8.78 -36.32 -24.35
C LYS A 427 -7.51 -37.18 -24.27
N GLN A 428 -6.35 -36.56 -24.17
CA GLN A 428 -5.04 -37.22 -24.15
C GLN A 428 -4.37 -37.14 -22.76
N ALA A 429 -5.08 -36.61 -21.76
CA ALA A 429 -4.53 -36.38 -20.44
C ALA A 429 -4.38 -37.70 -19.68
N THR A 430 -3.21 -37.93 -19.09
CA THR A 430 -2.94 -39.12 -18.26
C THR A 430 -2.66 -38.71 -16.82
N HIS A 431 -2.96 -39.61 -15.88
CA HIS A 431 -2.66 -39.39 -14.46
C HIS A 431 -1.14 -39.36 -14.21
N GLU A 432 -0.37 -40.14 -14.96
CA GLU A 432 1.10 -40.20 -14.86
C GLU A 432 1.75 -38.87 -15.27
N ASP A 433 1.33 -38.27 -16.39
CA ASP A 433 1.87 -36.99 -16.85
C ASP A 433 1.51 -35.85 -15.88
N LEU A 434 0.30 -35.87 -15.30
CA LEU A 434 -0.11 -34.88 -14.30
C LEU A 434 0.70 -35.01 -13.00
N ALA A 435 0.94 -36.24 -12.54
CA ALA A 435 1.75 -36.50 -11.35
C ALA A 435 3.20 -36.00 -11.53
N LEU A 436 3.77 -36.17 -12.72
CA LEU A 436 5.09 -35.68 -13.07
C LEU A 436 5.17 -34.15 -13.04
N VAL A 437 4.23 -33.44 -13.66
CA VAL A 437 4.21 -31.97 -13.65
C VAL A 437 3.92 -31.41 -12.26
N LYS A 438 3.00 -32.01 -11.51
CA LYS A 438 2.72 -31.60 -10.12
C LYS A 438 3.90 -31.83 -9.19
N GLY A 439 4.61 -32.95 -9.34
CA GLY A 439 5.78 -33.29 -8.52
C GLY A 439 6.92 -32.28 -8.65
N CYS A 440 7.17 -31.76 -9.85
CA CYS A 440 8.23 -30.79 -10.10
C CYS A 440 7.79 -29.33 -9.94
N TRP A 441 6.51 -29.04 -9.68
CA TRP A 441 5.98 -27.67 -9.69
C TRP A 441 6.61 -26.76 -8.61
N ALA A 442 6.88 -27.31 -7.42
CA ALA A 442 7.56 -26.58 -6.36
C ALA A 442 8.99 -26.18 -6.78
N ASP A 443 9.71 -27.09 -7.44
CA ASP A 443 11.06 -26.84 -7.96
C ASP A 443 11.07 -25.81 -9.09
N VAL A 444 10.03 -25.77 -9.92
CA VAL A 444 9.84 -24.73 -10.94
C VAL A 444 9.75 -23.34 -10.29
N LEU A 445 8.91 -23.19 -9.24
CA LEU A 445 8.74 -21.93 -8.54
C LEU A 445 10.03 -21.48 -7.83
N ASP A 446 10.77 -22.41 -7.23
CA ASP A 446 12.04 -22.09 -6.56
C ASP A 446 13.16 -21.77 -7.55
N THR A 447 13.19 -22.43 -8.71
CA THR A 447 14.15 -22.11 -9.78
C THR A 447 13.90 -20.71 -10.35
N LEU A 448 12.63 -20.30 -10.50
CA LEU A 448 12.29 -18.92 -10.90
C LEU A 448 12.80 -17.88 -9.88
N LYS A 449 12.70 -18.17 -8.57
CA LYS A 449 13.28 -17.29 -7.54
C LYS A 449 14.80 -17.22 -7.62
N ARG A 450 15.47 -18.36 -7.83
CA ARG A 450 16.94 -18.45 -7.97
C ARG A 450 17.47 -17.72 -9.20
N GLN A 451 16.72 -17.71 -10.31
CA GLN A 451 17.07 -16.97 -11.53
C GLN A 451 16.74 -15.46 -11.48
N HIS A 452 16.54 -14.88 -10.29
CA HIS A 452 16.14 -13.47 -10.08
C HIS A 452 14.81 -13.08 -10.76
N LYS A 453 13.96 -14.03 -11.14
CA LYS A 453 12.63 -13.82 -11.75
C LYS A 453 11.52 -13.87 -10.67
N VAL A 454 11.71 -13.12 -9.59
CA VAL A 454 10.83 -13.13 -8.41
C VAL A 454 9.41 -12.67 -8.76
N SER A 455 9.25 -11.76 -9.72
CA SER A 455 7.95 -11.33 -10.24
C SER A 455 7.17 -12.45 -10.92
N HIS A 456 7.84 -13.33 -11.68
CA HIS A 456 7.21 -14.48 -12.32
C HIS A 456 6.81 -15.54 -11.28
N ALA A 457 7.67 -15.79 -10.29
CA ALA A 457 7.36 -16.69 -9.19
C ALA A 457 6.15 -16.20 -8.35
N ALA A 458 6.06 -14.88 -8.09
CA ALA A 458 4.93 -14.28 -7.37
C ALA A 458 3.61 -14.40 -8.16
N LEU A 459 3.65 -14.22 -9.49
CA LEU A 459 2.48 -14.39 -10.36
C LEU A 459 1.94 -15.85 -10.35
N LEU A 460 2.85 -16.82 -10.23
CA LEU A 460 2.55 -18.25 -10.26
C LEU A 460 2.34 -18.87 -8.86
N GLN A 461 2.45 -18.08 -7.79
CA GLN A 461 2.36 -18.60 -6.42
C GLN A 461 0.98 -19.17 -6.08
N GLU A 462 -0.09 -18.63 -6.69
CA GLU A 462 -1.47 -19.11 -6.55
C GLU A 462 -1.95 -19.87 -7.81
N SER A 463 -1.06 -20.57 -8.51
CA SER A 463 -1.41 -21.42 -9.66
C SER A 463 -1.11 -22.90 -9.43
N GLU A 464 -1.93 -23.75 -10.04
CA GLU A 464 -1.90 -25.21 -9.85
C GLU A 464 -2.05 -25.94 -11.19
N PRO A 465 -1.15 -26.88 -11.56
CA PRO A 465 -1.35 -27.76 -12.70
C PRO A 465 -2.55 -28.69 -12.46
N VAL A 466 -3.54 -28.71 -13.35
CA VAL A 466 -4.80 -29.46 -13.14
C VAL A 466 -5.04 -30.59 -14.15
N ALA A 467 -4.36 -30.56 -15.30
CA ALA A 467 -4.35 -31.64 -16.29
C ALA A 467 -3.04 -31.59 -17.07
N ALA A 468 -2.53 -32.74 -17.53
CA ALA A 468 -1.36 -32.82 -18.39
C ALA A 468 -1.47 -33.99 -19.36
N SER A 469 -0.94 -33.81 -20.56
CA SER A 469 -0.69 -34.83 -21.58
C SER A 469 0.80 -34.88 -21.89
N ALA A 470 1.23 -35.79 -22.78
CA ALA A 470 2.64 -35.95 -23.15
C ALA A 470 3.31 -34.68 -23.72
N SER A 471 2.55 -33.68 -24.17
CA SER A 471 3.07 -32.47 -24.84
C SER A 471 2.53 -31.15 -24.30
N ALA A 472 1.56 -31.15 -23.37
CA ALA A 472 0.95 -29.92 -22.87
C ALA A 472 0.37 -30.10 -21.46
N PHE A 473 0.22 -29.00 -20.72
CA PHE A 473 -0.44 -29.00 -19.41
C PHE A 473 -1.35 -27.78 -19.22
N VAL A 474 -2.39 -27.98 -18.42
CA VAL A 474 -3.34 -26.94 -18.02
C VAL A 474 -2.95 -26.41 -16.65
N LEU A 475 -2.72 -25.11 -16.58
CA LEU A 475 -2.39 -24.38 -15.36
C LEU A 475 -3.59 -23.52 -14.93
N LYS A 476 -4.15 -23.85 -13.77
CA LYS A 476 -5.29 -23.14 -13.16
C LYS A 476 -4.78 -21.94 -12.35
N PHE A 477 -5.40 -20.77 -12.54
CA PHE A 477 -5.15 -19.57 -11.74
C PHE A 477 -6.39 -19.12 -10.99
N LYS A 478 -6.21 -18.57 -9.79
CA LYS A 478 -7.28 -18.00 -8.96
C LYS A 478 -7.97 -16.78 -9.59
N TYR A 479 -7.24 -15.96 -10.34
CA TYR A 479 -7.74 -14.72 -10.94
C TYR A 479 -7.47 -14.65 -12.45
N GLU A 480 -8.45 -14.17 -13.22
CA GLU A 480 -8.35 -13.99 -14.69
C GLU A 480 -7.18 -13.09 -15.12
N ILE A 481 -6.84 -12.07 -14.31
CA ILE A 481 -5.75 -11.15 -14.62
C ILE A 481 -4.40 -11.85 -14.63
N HIS A 482 -4.21 -12.88 -13.80
CA HIS A 482 -2.98 -13.67 -13.78
C HIS A 482 -2.86 -14.54 -15.02
N CYS A 483 -3.95 -15.13 -15.52
CA CYS A 483 -3.96 -15.84 -16.80
C CYS A 483 -3.53 -14.92 -17.94
N LYS A 484 -4.07 -13.69 -17.97
CA LYS A 484 -3.73 -12.70 -18.98
C LYS A 484 -2.24 -12.34 -18.95
N MET A 485 -1.69 -12.06 -17.76
CA MET A 485 -0.27 -11.71 -17.60
C MET A 485 0.68 -12.89 -17.89
N ALA A 486 0.26 -14.12 -17.60
CA ALA A 486 1.05 -15.33 -17.85
C ALA A 486 1.07 -15.72 -19.34
N THR A 487 0.04 -15.35 -20.10
CA THR A 487 -0.13 -15.68 -21.53
C THR A 487 0.10 -14.49 -22.47
N ASP A 488 0.46 -13.32 -21.93
CA ASP A 488 0.74 -12.12 -22.71
C ASP A 488 1.99 -12.35 -23.59
N PRO A 489 1.94 -12.10 -24.91
CA PRO A 489 3.11 -12.23 -25.79
C PRO A 489 4.29 -11.32 -25.43
N THR A 490 4.03 -10.26 -24.65
CA THR A 490 5.08 -9.35 -24.14
C THR A 490 5.72 -9.85 -22.84
N SER A 491 5.17 -10.90 -22.23
CA SER A 491 5.61 -11.50 -20.97
C SER A 491 6.38 -12.79 -21.24
N SER A 492 7.61 -12.90 -20.71
CA SER A 492 8.41 -14.13 -20.82
C SER A 492 8.01 -15.22 -19.81
N VAL A 493 6.90 -15.05 -19.07
CA VAL A 493 6.47 -16.00 -18.03
C VAL A 493 6.24 -17.40 -18.61
N LYS A 494 5.47 -17.50 -19.72
CA LYS A 494 5.19 -18.79 -20.38
C LYS A 494 6.48 -19.49 -20.81
N GLU A 495 7.33 -18.80 -21.54
CA GLU A 495 8.61 -19.35 -22.06
C GLU A 495 9.53 -19.83 -20.93
N ASN A 496 9.60 -19.08 -19.82
CA ASN A 496 10.42 -19.43 -18.67
C ASN A 496 9.91 -20.69 -17.96
N VAL A 497 8.59 -20.84 -17.80
CA VAL A 497 7.99 -22.03 -17.18
C VAL A 497 8.22 -23.26 -18.06
N GLU A 498 8.02 -23.13 -19.37
CA GLU A 498 8.24 -24.23 -20.33
C GLU A 498 9.72 -24.65 -20.39
N ALA A 499 10.65 -23.68 -20.34
CA ALA A 499 12.09 -23.94 -20.32
C ALA A 499 12.53 -24.67 -19.03
N ILE A 500 12.08 -24.24 -17.86
CA ILE A 500 12.43 -24.86 -16.58
C ILE A 500 11.80 -26.26 -16.47
N LEU A 501 10.56 -26.44 -16.93
CA LEU A 501 9.94 -27.77 -17.00
C LEU A 501 10.72 -28.70 -17.93
N PHE A 502 11.23 -28.20 -19.05
CA PHE A 502 12.08 -29.00 -19.94
C PHE A 502 13.40 -29.41 -19.26
N GLU A 503 14.05 -28.51 -18.53
CA GLU A 503 15.27 -28.83 -17.76
C GLU A 503 15.03 -29.91 -16.69
N LEU A 504 13.89 -29.86 -16.00
CA LEU A 504 13.57 -30.79 -14.90
C LEU A 504 13.03 -32.16 -15.37
N THR A 505 12.32 -32.20 -16.49
CA THR A 505 11.59 -33.40 -16.95
C THR A 505 12.12 -34.00 -18.24
N ASN A 506 13.01 -33.28 -18.94
CA ASN A 506 13.51 -33.60 -20.29
C ASN A 506 12.39 -33.80 -21.33
N ARG A 507 11.19 -33.25 -21.07
CA ARG A 507 10.01 -33.28 -21.94
C ARG A 507 9.54 -31.85 -22.21
N ARG A 508 9.12 -31.58 -23.44
CA ARG A 508 8.57 -30.26 -23.81
C ARG A 508 7.08 -30.25 -23.56
N PHE A 509 6.66 -29.36 -22.67
CA PHE A 509 5.25 -29.13 -22.37
C PHE A 509 4.85 -27.73 -22.83
N GLU A 510 3.73 -27.63 -23.52
CA GLU A 510 3.06 -26.36 -23.81
C GLU A 510 2.15 -25.96 -22.63
N MET A 511 2.31 -24.75 -22.11
CA MET A 511 1.48 -24.21 -21.03
C MET A 511 0.18 -23.59 -21.57
N VAL A 512 -0.95 -24.05 -21.01
CA VAL A 512 -2.29 -23.51 -21.28
C VAL A 512 -2.90 -22.98 -19.97
N ALA A 513 -3.24 -21.69 -19.91
CA ALA A 513 -3.79 -21.07 -18.70
C ALA A 513 -5.33 -21.05 -18.68
N ILE A 514 -5.91 -21.25 -17.50
CA ILE A 514 -7.37 -21.15 -17.29
C ILE A 514 -7.70 -20.55 -15.91
N PRO A 515 -8.69 -19.64 -15.81
CA PRO A 515 -9.17 -19.17 -14.51
C PRO A 515 -10.00 -20.24 -13.79
N GLU A 516 -9.92 -20.26 -12.46
CA GLU A 516 -10.60 -21.24 -11.60
C GLU A 516 -12.12 -21.26 -11.80
N GLY A 517 -12.74 -20.10 -12.03
CA GLY A 517 -14.17 -19.99 -12.29
C GLY A 517 -14.66 -20.62 -13.61
N GLU A 518 -13.78 -20.82 -14.59
CA GLU A 518 -14.10 -21.49 -15.86
C GLU A 518 -13.74 -22.98 -15.85
N TRP A 519 -12.72 -23.38 -15.08
CA TRP A 519 -12.25 -24.77 -15.01
C TRP A 519 -13.33 -25.75 -14.54
N GLY A 520 -14.11 -25.39 -13.51
CA GLY A 520 -15.18 -26.25 -12.98
C GLY A 520 -16.22 -26.61 -14.05
N LYS A 521 -16.67 -25.61 -14.81
CA LYS A 521 -17.69 -25.78 -15.86
C LYS A 521 -17.20 -26.65 -17.02
N ILE A 522 -15.97 -26.41 -17.48
CA ILE A 522 -15.39 -27.16 -18.61
C ILE A 522 -15.14 -28.61 -18.25
N ARG A 523 -14.71 -28.89 -17.02
CA ARG A 523 -14.49 -30.26 -16.54
C ARG A 523 -15.80 -31.03 -16.42
N GLU A 524 -16.84 -30.43 -15.84
CA GLU A 524 -18.16 -31.06 -15.72
C GLU A 524 -18.79 -31.33 -17.09
N GLU A 525 -18.68 -30.38 -18.02
CA GLU A 525 -19.18 -30.54 -19.40
C GLU A 525 -18.43 -31.64 -20.17
N PHE A 526 -17.12 -31.79 -19.95
CA PHE A 526 -16.33 -32.88 -20.53
C PHE A 526 -16.72 -34.26 -20.00
N ILE A 527 -16.93 -34.39 -18.68
CA ILE A 527 -17.36 -35.67 -18.06
C ILE A 527 -18.76 -36.05 -18.58
N ARG A 528 -19.71 -35.11 -18.61
CA ARG A 528 -21.06 -35.34 -19.14
C ARG A 528 -21.06 -35.78 -20.60
N ASN A 529 -20.20 -35.20 -21.44
CA ASN A 529 -20.07 -35.59 -22.84
C ASN A 529 -19.36 -36.94 -23.02
N LYS A 530 -18.49 -37.35 -22.09
CA LYS A 530 -17.84 -38.65 -22.10
C LYS A 530 -18.83 -39.76 -21.73
N ASP A 531 -19.66 -39.54 -20.71
CA ASP A 531 -20.69 -40.51 -20.29
C ASP A 531 -21.77 -40.70 -21.37
N ALA A 532 -22.20 -39.62 -22.04
CA ALA A 532 -23.13 -39.69 -23.18
C ALA A 532 -22.57 -40.43 -24.43
N MET A 533 -21.25 -40.59 -24.54
CA MET A 533 -20.62 -41.40 -25.60
C MET A 533 -20.45 -42.87 -25.20
N VAL A 534 -20.45 -43.19 -23.90
CA VAL A 534 -20.33 -44.57 -23.38
C VAL A 534 -21.70 -45.24 -23.29
N GLU A 535 -22.78 -44.53 -22.91
CA GLU A 535 -24.15 -45.08 -22.88
C GLU A 535 -24.69 -45.52 -24.25
N LYS A 536 -24.16 -44.97 -25.35
CA LYS A 536 -24.60 -45.31 -26.71
C LYS A 536 -24.02 -46.62 -27.27
N SER A 537 -23.09 -47.27 -26.58
CA SER A 537 -22.44 -48.50 -27.06
C SER A 537 -22.92 -49.79 -26.40
N GLU A 538 -23.83 -49.74 -25.43
CA GLU A 538 -24.27 -50.92 -24.65
C GLU A 538 -25.77 -51.27 -24.72
N GLU A 539 -26.58 -50.63 -25.58
CA GLU A 539 -27.96 -51.12 -25.81
C GLU A 539 -28.03 -52.14 -26.95
N ASP A 540 -28.55 -53.34 -26.66
CA ASP A 540 -28.79 -54.42 -27.64
C ASP A 540 -29.72 -53.91 -28.77
N PRO A 541 -29.32 -54.02 -30.05
CA PRO A 541 -30.06 -53.45 -31.18
C PRO A 541 -31.55 -53.80 -31.25
N LEU A 542 -31.94 -54.98 -30.76
CA LEU A 542 -33.33 -55.43 -30.74
C LEU A 542 -34.19 -54.67 -29.71
N ILE A 543 -33.60 -54.31 -28.58
CA ILE A 543 -34.28 -53.58 -27.49
C ILE A 543 -34.44 -52.11 -27.89
N ALA A 544 -33.42 -51.52 -28.52
CA ALA A 544 -33.48 -50.17 -29.05
C ALA A 544 -34.56 -50.01 -30.15
N GLU A 545 -34.70 -51.00 -31.04
CA GLU A 545 -35.71 -50.97 -32.11
C GLU A 545 -37.13 -51.20 -31.56
N ALA A 546 -37.30 -52.07 -30.54
CA ALA A 546 -38.58 -52.29 -29.87
C ALA A 546 -39.07 -51.04 -29.12
N LYS A 547 -38.18 -50.36 -28.37
CA LYS A 547 -38.49 -49.09 -27.70
C LYS A 547 -38.85 -47.99 -28.71
N ARG A 548 -38.19 -47.96 -29.88
CA ARG A 548 -38.46 -46.99 -30.96
C ARG A 548 -39.85 -47.17 -31.58
N LEU A 549 -40.30 -48.41 -31.77
CA LEU A 549 -41.59 -48.71 -32.43
C LEU A 549 -42.80 -48.61 -31.49
N PHE A 550 -42.64 -49.01 -30.23
CA PHE A 550 -43.77 -49.14 -29.30
C PHE A 550 -43.74 -48.13 -28.13
N GLY A 551 -42.65 -47.37 -27.96
CA GLY A 551 -42.45 -46.43 -26.86
C GLY A 551 -41.96 -47.13 -25.59
N GLU A 552 -41.10 -46.46 -24.81
CA GLU A 552 -40.42 -47.05 -23.65
C GLU A 552 -41.38 -47.53 -22.55
N GLU A 553 -42.56 -46.92 -22.42
CA GLU A 553 -43.53 -47.24 -21.36
C GLU A 553 -44.33 -48.54 -21.61
N LEU A 554 -44.31 -49.07 -22.84
CA LEU A 554 -45.11 -50.23 -23.26
C LEU A 554 -44.28 -51.49 -23.51
N VAL A 555 -42.95 -51.43 -23.36
CA VAL A 555 -42.03 -52.55 -23.61
C VAL A 555 -41.58 -53.15 -22.29
N GLU A 556 -42.09 -54.33 -21.97
CA GLU A 556 -41.64 -55.11 -20.81
C GLU A 556 -40.61 -56.15 -21.26
N ILE A 557 -39.36 -56.02 -20.81
CA ILE A 557 -38.27 -56.95 -21.13
C ILE A 557 -38.27 -58.05 -20.07
N LYS A 558 -38.43 -59.32 -20.48
CA LYS A 558 -38.26 -60.48 -19.60
C LYS A 558 -36.98 -61.23 -19.99
N GLU A 559 -36.19 -61.60 -18.99
CA GLU A 559 -34.96 -62.39 -19.15
C GLU A 559 -35.23 -63.79 -19.72
#